data_AF-A0A7V9M1R5-F1
#
_entry.id   AF-A0A7V9M1R5-F1
#
_cell.length_a   1.000
_cell.length_b   1.000
_cell.length_c   1.000
_cell.angle_alpha   90.00
_cell.angle_beta   90.00
_cell.angle_gamma   90.00
#
_symmetry.space_group_name_H-M   'P 1'
#
loop_
_entity.id
_entity.type
_entity.pdbx_description
1 polymer ?
#
loop_
_entity_poly.entity_id
_entity_poly.type
_entity_poly.pdbx_seq_one_letter_code
_entity_poly.pdbx_strand_id
1 'polypeptide(L)'
;MRKVILIPGLIIASALAVFSFKPKDKVVALETSQENAAGIQFIEEDWKKALQQAKEQSKLIFLDAYTSWCGPCKLLKRNTFPD
;
A
#
# COMPACT_ATOMS: atom_id res chain seq x y z
N MET A 1 -38.02 -16.93 30.09
CA MET A 1 -36.72 -17.61 30.32
C MET A 1 -35.94 -17.91 29.02
N ARG A 2 -36.56 -18.28 27.90
CA ARG A 2 -35.87 -18.57 26.61
C ARG A 2 -35.20 -17.36 25.91
N LYS A 3 -35.64 -16.13 26.17
CA LYS A 3 -35.09 -14.89 25.56
C LYS A 3 -33.82 -14.35 26.24
N VAL A 4 -33.54 -14.75 27.48
CA VAL A 4 -32.38 -14.25 28.27
C VAL A 4 -31.06 -14.89 27.80
N ILE A 5 -31.11 -16.03 27.09
CA ILE A 5 -29.95 -16.71 26.51
C ILE A 5 -29.70 -16.28 25.05
N LEU A 6 -30.73 -15.83 24.32
CA LEU A 6 -30.61 -15.40 22.92
C LEU A 6 -29.89 -14.06 22.75
N ILE A 7 -30.09 -13.12 23.68
CA ILE A 7 -29.49 -11.78 23.62
C ILE A 7 -27.97 -11.82 23.82
N PRO A 8 -27.39 -12.48 24.84
CA PRO A 8 -25.94 -12.58 24.96
C PRO A 8 -25.32 -13.39 23.82
N GLY A 9 -26.02 -14.42 23.30
CA GLY A 9 -25.58 -15.18 22.13
C GLY A 9 -25.48 -14.33 20.86
N LEU A 10 -26.46 -13.43 20.63
CA LEU A 10 -26.43 -12.50 19.50
C LEU A 10 -25.31 -11.46 19.64
N ILE A 11 -25.08 -10.96 20.87
CA ILE A 11 -24.01 -10.00 21.17
C ILE A 11 -22.64 -10.68 20.96
N ILE A 12 -22.43 -11.90 21.44
CA ILE A 12 -21.17 -12.65 21.27
C ILE A 12 -20.93 -13.00 19.80
N ALA A 13 -21.97 -13.40 19.05
CA ALA A 13 -21.87 -13.65 17.62
C ALA A 13 -21.52 -12.37 16.83
N SER A 14 -22.11 -11.23 17.20
CA SER A 14 -21.78 -9.93 16.60
C SER A 14 -20.34 -9.50 16.93
N ALA A 15 -19.88 -9.71 18.17
CA ALA A 15 -18.52 -9.40 18.58
C ALA A 15 -17.48 -10.27 17.86
N LEU A 16 -17.76 -11.57 17.66
CA LEU A 16 -16.89 -12.48 16.90
C LEU A 16 -16.84 -12.13 15.40
N ALA A 17 -17.95 -11.65 14.83
CA ALA A 17 -17.99 -11.16 13.45
C ALA A 17 -17.16 -9.88 13.27
N VAL A 18 -17.25 -8.93 14.22
CA VAL A 18 -16.43 -7.70 14.22
C VAL A 18 -14.93 -8.02 14.43
N PHE A 19 -14.60 -9.00 15.28
CA PHE A 19 -13.20 -9.38 15.51
C PHE A 19 -12.57 -10.17 14.36
N SER A 20 -13.37 -10.94 13.60
CA SER A 20 -12.92 -11.64 12.39
C SER A 20 -12.74 -10.71 11.18
N PHE A 21 -13.35 -9.53 11.20
CA PHE A 21 -13.14 -8.48 10.19
C PHE A 21 -11.95 -7.57 10.50
N LYS A 22 -10.94 -8.06 11.23
CA LYS A 22 -9.62 -7.43 11.24
C LYS A 22 -8.93 -7.71 9.90
N PRO A 23 -8.75 -6.70 9.02
CA PRO A 23 -7.96 -6.88 7.82
C PRO A 23 -6.52 -7.24 8.25
N LYS A 24 -6.00 -8.33 7.71
CA LYS A 24 -4.74 -8.95 8.11
C LYS A 24 -3.49 -8.18 7.64
N ASP A 25 -3.67 -7.00 7.05
CA ASP A 25 -2.61 -6.25 6.35
C ASP A 25 -2.25 -4.89 6.98
N LYS A 26 -2.75 -4.54 8.18
CA LYS A 26 -2.26 -3.32 8.86
C LYS A 26 -0.97 -3.57 9.65
N VAL A 27 0.11 -3.80 8.92
CA VAL A 27 1.44 -3.32 9.32
C VAL A 27 1.57 -1.88 8.81
N VAL A 28 0.98 -0.94 9.55
CA VAL A 28 1.31 0.49 9.43
C VAL A 28 1.36 1.03 10.86
N ALA A 29 2.54 0.97 11.45
CA ALA A 29 2.90 1.77 12.61
C ALA A 29 4.21 2.46 12.26
N LEU A 30 4.13 3.79 12.13
CA LEU A 30 5.17 4.76 11.82
C LEU A 30 5.67 4.79 10.37
N GLU A 31 4.86 5.37 9.49
CA GLU A 31 5.39 6.15 8.37
C GLU A 31 4.67 7.50 8.31
N THR A 32 5.47 8.55 8.43
CA THR A 32 5.11 9.96 8.29
C THR A 32 4.71 10.27 6.85
N SER A 33 3.82 11.25 6.70
CA SER A 33 3.41 11.97 5.47
C SER A 33 2.66 11.20 4.37
N GLN A 34 1.32 11.19 4.46
CA GLN A 34 0.48 11.22 3.26
C GLN A 34 0.59 12.61 2.63
N GLU A 35 1.43 12.74 1.61
CA GLU A 35 1.31 13.79 0.61
C GLU A 35 0.54 13.18 -0.57
N ASN A 36 -0.46 13.91 -1.09
CA ASN A 36 -1.12 13.54 -2.35
C ASN A 36 -0.10 13.72 -3.48
N ALA A 37 0.81 12.77 -3.65
CA ALA A 37 1.71 12.77 -4.78
C ALA A 37 0.93 12.27 -5.99
N ALA A 38 0.52 13.20 -6.84
CA ALA A 38 -0.20 12.92 -8.07
C ALA A 38 0.79 12.43 -9.15
N GLY A 39 1.50 11.34 -8.86
CA GLY A 39 2.66 10.91 -9.64
C GLY A 39 3.14 9.50 -9.32
N ILE A 40 3.99 8.94 -10.20
CA ILE A 40 4.63 7.64 -9.97
C ILE A 40 5.64 7.78 -8.82
N GLN A 41 5.49 6.97 -7.78
CA GLN A 41 6.42 6.93 -6.66
C GLN A 41 7.57 5.97 -6.96
N PHE A 42 8.70 6.51 -7.43
CA PHE A 42 9.89 5.72 -7.72
C PHE A 42 10.66 5.34 -6.46
N ILE A 43 11.27 4.15 -6.49
CA ILE A 43 12.25 3.72 -5.50
C ILE A 43 13.62 4.08 -6.08
N GLU A 44 14.24 5.14 -5.56
CA GLU A 44 15.54 5.60 -6.02
C GLU A 44 16.66 4.84 -5.32
N GLU A 45 17.64 4.36 -6.09
CA GLU A 45 18.89 3.76 -5.63
C GLU A 45 18.78 2.52 -4.69
N ASP A 46 17.62 1.90 -4.54
CA ASP A 46 17.42 0.69 -3.72
C ASP A 46 16.79 -0.47 -4.48
N TRP A 47 17.65 -1.21 -5.21
CA TRP A 47 17.24 -2.38 -5.97
C TRP A 47 16.71 -3.52 -5.09
N LYS A 48 17.24 -3.69 -3.87
CA LYS A 48 16.83 -4.77 -2.98
C LYS A 48 15.40 -4.56 -2.49
N LYS A 49 15.05 -3.32 -2.13
CA LYS A 49 13.68 -2.93 -1.78
C LYS A 49 12.73 -3.10 -2.96
N ALA A 50 13.13 -2.72 -4.17
CA ALA A 50 12.32 -2.92 -5.36
C ALA A 50 11.99 -4.41 -5.61
N LEU A 51 12.98 -5.30 -5.52
CA LEU A 51 12.77 -6.76 -5.64
C LEU A 51 11.85 -7.32 -4.55
N GLN A 52 12.04 -6.88 -3.30
CA GLN A 52 11.20 -7.31 -2.19
C GLN A 52 9.74 -6.90 -2.41
N GLN A 53 9.48 -5.62 -2.72
CA GLN A 53 8.14 -5.11 -2.94
C GLN A 53 7.47 -5.75 -4.17
N ALA A 54 8.21 -5.97 -5.26
CA ALA A 54 7.70 -6.65 -6.45
C ALA A 54 7.24 -8.08 -6.14
N LYS A 55 8.02 -8.82 -5.32
CA LYS A 55 7.66 -10.17 -4.89
C LYS A 55 6.45 -10.17 -3.95
N GLU A 56 6.41 -9.26 -2.98
CA GLU A 56 5.31 -9.15 -2.01
C GLU A 56 3.99 -8.76 -2.69
N GLN A 57 4.05 -7.84 -3.67
CA GLN A 57 2.87 -7.36 -4.38
C GLN A 57 2.50 -8.22 -5.60
N SER A 58 3.35 -9.18 -5.97
CA SER A 58 3.21 -9.97 -7.20
C SER A 58 3.07 -9.10 -8.47
N LYS A 59 3.94 -8.08 -8.58
CA LYS A 59 3.95 -7.11 -9.69
C LYS A 59 5.29 -7.10 -10.41
N LEU A 60 5.27 -6.71 -11.69
CA LEU A 60 6.48 -6.43 -12.45
C LEU A 60 7.14 -5.13 -11.99
N ILE A 61 8.45 -5.05 -12.19
CA ILE A 61 9.24 -3.84 -11.90
C ILE A 61 9.25 -2.95 -13.14
N PHE A 62 8.85 -1.70 -12.97
CA PHE A 62 9.07 -0.64 -13.93
C PHE A 62 10.38 0.08 -13.59
N LEU A 63 11.35 0.02 -14.52
CA LEU A 63 12.67 0.62 -14.35
C LEU A 63 12.82 1.82 -15.30
N ASP A 64 12.98 3.02 -14.73
CA ASP A 64 13.42 4.20 -15.48
C ASP A 64 14.94 4.32 -15.38
N ALA A 65 15.63 4.30 -16.52
CA ALA A 65 17.08 4.39 -16.60
C ALA A 65 17.46 5.65 -17.39
N TYR A 66 18.07 6.62 -16.69
CA TYR A 66 18.40 7.93 -17.26
C TYR A 66 19.78 8.41 -16.83
N THR A 67 20.21 9.53 -17.41
CA THR A 67 21.39 10.28 -16.96
C THR A 67 21.02 11.72 -16.65
N SER A 68 21.81 12.41 -15.81
CA SER A 68 21.55 13.80 -15.41
C SER A 68 21.56 14.80 -16.57
N TRP A 69 22.18 14.43 -17.69
CA TRP A 69 22.29 15.21 -18.92
C TRP A 69 21.42 14.68 -20.06
N CYS A 70 20.60 13.64 -19.82
CA CYS A 70 19.67 13.12 -20.82
C CYS A 70 18.51 14.10 -21.06
N GLY A 71 18.55 14.83 -22.17
CA GLY A 71 17.50 15.77 -22.58
C GLY A 71 16.12 15.12 -22.73
N PRO A 72 15.97 14.03 -23.51
CA PRO A 72 14.70 13.33 -23.68
C PRO A 72 14.11 12.81 -22.36
N CYS A 73 14.94 12.29 -21.45
CA CYS A 73 14.51 11.78 -20.15
C CYS A 73 13.87 12.89 -19.30
N LYS A 74 14.45 14.10 -19.30
CA LYS A 74 13.88 15.28 -18.62
C LYS A 74 12.54 15.72 -19.20
N LEU A 75 12.29 15.47 -20.50
CA LEU A 75 10.99 15.75 -21.11
C LEU A 75 9.94 14.72 -20.67
N LEU A 76 10.32 13.44 -20.63
CA LEU A 76 9.47 12.35 -20.15
C LEU A 76 9.06 12.57 -18.68
N LYS A 77 10.02 12.89 -17.80
CA LYS A 77 9.72 13.22 -16.39
C LYS A 77 8.70 14.36 -16.28
N ARG A 78 8.90 15.46 -17.02
CA ARG A 78 8.00 16.63 -16.96
C ARG A 78 6.59 16.37 -17.48
N ASN A 79 6.44 15.55 -18.52
CA ASN A 79 5.17 15.44 -19.25
C ASN A 79 4.42 14.12 -18.98
N THR A 80 5.11 13.08 -18.52
CA THR A 80 4.55 11.72 -18.36
C THR A 80 4.65 11.23 -16.91
N PHE A 81 5.71 11.61 -16.19
CA PHE A 81 5.89 11.26 -14.78
C PHE A 81 5.89 12.52 -13.88
N PRO A 82 4.82 13.33 -13.89
CA PRO A 82 4.73 14.49 -13.01
C PRO A 82 4.72 14.03 -11.54
N ASP A 83 5.25 14.88 -10.66
CA ASP A 83 5.28 14.69 -9.21
C ASP A 83 3.92 15.04 -8.56
#